data_AF-A0A2D7KQK4-F1
#
_entry.id   AF-A0A2D7KQK4-F1
#
_cell.length_a   1.000
_cell.length_b   1.000
_cell.length_c   1.000
_cell.angle_alpha   90.00
_cell.angle_beta   90.00
_cell.angle_gamma   90.00
#
_symmetry.space_group_name_H-M   'P 1'
#
loop_
_entity.id
_entity.type
_entity.pdbx_description
1 polymer ?
#
loop_
_entity_poly.entity_id
_entity_poly.type
_entity_poly.pdbx_seq_one_letter_code
_entity_poly.pdbx_strand_id
1 'polypeptide(L)'
;RRIILECDSKSSFSLKYNEDNNRIIFDQLVPIKKELEGMHEYYIPEGTYNAFNYLNGKWVLEEDIDARNQQMRSKSNKPPKMGLIK
;
A
#
# COMPACT_ATOMS: atom_id res chain seq x y z
N ARG A 1 -7.60 6.18 18.69
CA ARG A 1 -8.53 5.55 17.72
C ARG A 1 -7.94 4.21 17.34
N ARG A 2 -8.73 3.13 17.36
CA ARG A 2 -8.30 1.77 16.95
C ARG A 2 -9.03 1.41 15.66
N ILE A 3 -8.33 0.75 14.74
CA ILE A 3 -8.88 0.24 13.48
C ILE A 3 -8.57 -1.25 13.44
N ILE A 4 -9.56 -2.05 13.06
CA ILE A 4 -9.46 -3.50 12.96
C ILE A 4 -9.80 -3.84 11.52
N LEU A 5 -8.95 -4.65 10.88
CA LEU A 5 -9.17 -5.18 9.54
C LEU A 5 -9.45 -6.68 9.70
N GLU A 6 -10.54 -7.13 9.09
CA GLU A 6 -10.99 -8.52 9.10
C GLU A 6 -11.13 -8.99 7.66
N CYS A 7 -10.63 -10.18 7.36
CA CYS A 7 -10.71 -10.80 6.05
C CYS A 7 -11.01 -12.30 6.18
N ASP A 8 -11.32 -12.92 5.05
CA ASP A 8 -11.46 -14.37 4.97
C ASP A 8 -10.20 -15.11 5.41
N SER A 9 -10.42 -16.19 6.15
CA SER A 9 -9.36 -17.05 6.73
C SER A 9 -8.39 -17.65 5.71
N LYS A 10 -8.78 -17.74 4.44
CA LYS A 10 -7.95 -18.27 3.34
C LYS A 10 -7.27 -17.16 2.54
N SER A 11 -7.58 -15.91 2.85
CA SER A 11 -7.04 -14.73 2.18
C SER A 11 -5.92 -14.10 3.01
N SER A 12 -4.97 -13.47 2.31
CA SER A 12 -3.89 -12.71 2.92
C SER A 12 -3.94 -11.29 2.40
N PHE A 13 -3.80 -10.30 3.30
CA PHE A 13 -3.70 -8.89 2.94
C PHE A 13 -2.40 -8.29 3.50
N SER A 14 -1.97 -7.19 2.90
CA SER A 14 -0.81 -6.42 3.28
C SER A 14 -1.20 -5.23 4.16
N LEU A 15 -0.35 -4.97 5.15
CA LEU A 15 -0.40 -3.78 5.99
C LEU A 15 1.05 -3.38 6.25
N LYS A 16 1.46 -2.21 5.76
CA LYS A 16 2.84 -1.77 5.80
C LYS A 16 2.95 -0.31 6.18
N TYR A 17 3.80 -0.02 7.16
CA TYR A 17 4.25 1.34 7.42
C TYR A 17 5.39 1.72 6.47
N ASN A 18 5.25 2.88 5.82
CA ASN A 18 6.27 3.51 5.00
C ASN A 18 6.82 4.71 5.79
N GLU A 19 8.05 4.57 6.26
CA GLU A 19 8.76 5.59 7.05
C GLU A 19 9.11 6.82 6.22
N ASP A 20 9.52 6.65 4.97
CA ASP A 20 9.93 7.76 4.08
C ASP A 20 8.81 8.79 3.87
N ASN A 21 7.58 8.28 3.75
CA ASN A 21 6.39 9.08 3.46
C ASN A 21 5.43 9.20 4.66
N ASN A 22 5.82 8.75 5.85
CA ASN A 22 5.00 8.73 7.07
C ASN A 22 3.55 8.27 6.83
N ARG A 23 3.39 7.12 6.16
CA ARG A 23 2.06 6.59 5.81
C ARG A 23 1.93 5.10 6.04
N ILE A 24 0.75 4.64 6.43
CA ILE A 24 0.41 3.23 6.55
C ILE A 24 -0.37 2.84 5.30
N ILE A 25 0.15 1.92 4.50
CA ILE A 25 -0.48 1.42 3.27
C ILE A 25 -1.07 0.03 3.56
N PHE A 26 -2.29 -0.22 3.07
CA PHE A 26 -2.96 -1.49 3.26
C PHE A 26 -3.90 -1.81 2.09
N ASP A 27 -4.19 -3.09 1.87
CA ASP A 27 -5.15 -3.51 0.84
C ASP A 27 -6.57 -3.05 1.18
N GLN A 28 -7.32 -2.67 0.15
CA GLN A 28 -8.75 -2.50 0.25
C GLN A 28 -9.44 -3.87 0.34
N LEU A 29 -10.25 -4.04 1.38
CA LEU A 29 -11.00 -5.27 1.63
C LEU A 29 -12.45 -5.08 1.18
N VAL A 30 -12.91 -5.97 0.30
CA VAL A 30 -14.27 -5.91 -0.27
C VAL A 30 -14.99 -7.24 -0.06
N PRO A 31 -16.33 -7.25 0.10
CA PRO A 31 -17.07 -8.49 0.20
C PRO A 31 -16.98 -9.27 -1.11
N ILE A 32 -16.74 -10.58 -1.04
CA ILE A 32 -16.67 -11.45 -2.23
C ILE A 32 -17.99 -11.48 -3.04
N LYS A 33 -19.12 -11.17 -2.38
CA LYS A 33 -20.45 -11.00 -2.98
C LYS A 33 -21.18 -9.85 -2.29
N LYS A 34 -22.00 -9.11 -3.04
CA LYS A 34 -22.80 -7.99 -2.49
C LYS A 34 -23.68 -8.38 -1.30
N GLU A 35 -24.19 -9.61 -1.30
CA GLU A 35 -25.03 -10.15 -0.21
C GLU A 35 -24.27 -10.33 1.12
N LEU A 36 -22.94 -10.33 1.08
CA LEU A 36 -22.06 -10.53 2.24
C LEU A 36 -21.50 -9.21 2.78
N GLU A 37 -22.03 -8.06 2.34
CA GLU A 37 -21.65 -6.77 2.88
C GLU A 37 -21.95 -6.69 4.39
N GLY A 38 -20.97 -6.23 5.17
CA GLY A 38 -21.00 -6.23 6.63
C GLY A 38 -20.52 -7.53 7.30
N MET A 39 -20.38 -8.63 6.55
CA MET A 39 -19.78 -9.87 7.03
C MET A 39 -18.28 -9.89 6.70
N HIS A 40 -17.48 -9.15 7.48
CA HIS A 40 -16.05 -8.92 7.19
C HIS A 40 -15.20 -10.20 7.14
N GLU A 41 -15.65 -11.28 7.76
CA GLU A 41 -15.04 -12.62 7.64
C GLU A 41 -15.07 -13.20 6.22
N TYR A 42 -15.83 -12.61 5.29
CA TYR A 42 -15.87 -13.00 3.87
C TYR A 42 -15.25 -11.95 2.95
N TYR A 43 -14.53 -10.98 3.51
CA TYR A 43 -13.89 -9.94 2.71
C TYR A 43 -12.56 -10.43 2.18
N ILE A 44 -12.24 -10.04 0.95
CA ILE A 44 -11.02 -10.40 0.26
C ILE A 44 -10.30 -9.13 -0.22
N PRO A 45 -8.96 -9.14 -0.35
CA PRO A 45 -8.23 -8.03 -0.96
C PRO A 45 -8.59 -7.91 -2.44
N GLU A 46 -8.92 -6.70 -2.89
CA GLU A 46 -9.28 -6.42 -4.28
C GLU A 46 -8.05 -6.12 -5.16
N GLY A 47 -6.91 -5.78 -4.54
CA GLY A 47 -5.67 -5.39 -5.22
C GLY A 47 -5.50 -3.87 -5.40
N THR A 48 -6.48 -3.08 -4.98
CA THR A 48 -6.33 -1.64 -4.75
C THR A 48 -5.86 -1.37 -3.32
N TYR A 49 -5.25 -0.21 -3.09
CA TYR A 49 -4.61 0.14 -1.82
C TYR A 49 -5.15 1.44 -1.27
N ASN A 50 -5.30 1.49 0.04
CA ASN A 50 -5.56 2.72 0.78
C ASN A 50 -4.34 3.10 1.63
N ALA A 51 -4.29 4.35 2.05
CA ALA A 51 -3.27 4.85 2.93
C ALA A 51 -3.84 5.67 4.10
N PHE A 52 -3.29 5.48 5.29
CA PHE A 52 -3.36 6.50 6.33
C PHE A 52 -2.11 7.37 6.27
N ASN A 53 -2.26 8.62 5.85
CA ASN A 53 -1.20 9.62 5.83
C ASN A 53 -1.14 10.34 7.17
N TYR A 54 0.05 10.48 7.74
CA TYR A 54 0.23 11.25 8.97
C TYR A 54 0.44 12.73 8.63
N LEU A 55 -0.59 13.55 8.87
CA LEU A 55 -0.61 14.98 8.59
C LEU A 55 -0.96 15.76 9.86
N ASN A 56 -0.08 16.68 10.28
CA ASN A 56 -0.33 17.60 11.39
C ASN A 56 -0.81 16.90 12.69
N GLY A 57 -0.17 15.79 13.04
CA GLY A 57 -0.50 15.03 14.25
C GLY A 57 -1.67 14.05 14.11
N LYS A 58 -2.26 13.91 12.92
CA LYS A 58 -3.46 13.10 12.67
C LYS A 58 -3.27 12.14 11.51
N TRP A 59 -3.89 10.97 11.62
CA TRP A 59 -3.99 10.01 10.52
C TRP A 59 -5.19 10.36 9.63
N VAL A 60 -4.93 10.63 8.36
CA VAL A 60 -5.92 10.97 7.32
C VAL A 60 -6.00 9.81 6.33
N LEU A 61 -7.20 9.28 6.11
CA LEU A 61 -7.44 8.22 5.11
C LEU A 61 -7.40 8.83 3.71
N GLU A 62 -6.66 8.18 2.83
CA GLU A 62 -6.62 8.40 1.38
C GLU A 62 -6.93 7.06 0.71
N GLU A 63 -7.91 7.05 -0.18
CA GLU A 63 -8.39 5.83 -0.85
C GLU A 63 -7.83 5.75 -2.28
N ASP A 64 -7.71 4.52 -2.81
CA ASP A 64 -7.27 4.25 -4.19
C ASP A 64 -5.91 4.88 -4.56
N ILE A 65 -4.90 4.62 -3.72
CA ILE A 65 -3.55 5.15 -3.91
C ILE A 65 -2.68 4.28 -4.82
N ASP A 66 -1.78 4.92 -5.55
CA ASP A 66 -0.68 4.23 -6.23
C ASP A 66 0.42 3.85 -5.22
N ALA A 67 0.38 2.59 -4.76
CA ALA A 67 1.32 2.03 -3.80
C ALA A 67 2.64 1.53 -4.43
N ARG A 68 2.87 1.72 -5.74
CA ARG A 68 4.10 1.26 -6.40
C ARG A 68 5.31 1.99 -5.84
N ASN A 69 6.39 1.24 -5.63
CA ASN A 69 7.66 1.81 -5.20
C ASN A 69 8.30 2.58 -6.36
N GLN A 70 7.95 3.86 -6.48
CA GLN A 70 8.69 4.79 -7.30
C GLN A 70 10.01 5.08 -6.57
N GLN A 71 10.97 4.15 -6.64
CA GLN A 71 12.35 4.54 -6.37
C GLN A 71 12.59 5.77 -7.22
N MET A 72 12.84 6.92 -6.57
CA MET A 72 13.31 8.10 -7.27
C MET A 72 14.54 7.64 -8.01
N ARG A 73 14.41 7.38 -9.31
CA ARG A 73 15.54 7.22 -10.21
C ARG A 73 16.18 8.59 -10.20
N SER A 74 17.03 8.87 -9.22
CA SER A 74 18.08 9.85 -9.38
C SER A 74 18.88 9.32 -10.56
N LYS A 75 18.56 9.80 -11.77
CA LYS A 75 19.39 9.56 -12.95
C LYS A 75 20.73 10.18 -12.59
N SER A 76 21.64 9.38 -12.03
CA SER A 76 23.02 9.81 -11.95
C SER A 76 23.45 9.89 -13.42
N ASN A 77 23.57 11.10 -13.96
CA ASN A 77 24.13 11.35 -15.28
C ASN A 77 25.66 11.07 -15.25
N LYS A 78 26.07 9.94 -14.68
CA LYS A 78 27.45 9.47 -14.76
C LYS A 78 27.58 8.82 -16.13
N PRO A 79 28.36 9.40 -17.06
CA PRO A 79 28.58 8.75 -18.34
C PRO A 79 29.17 7.35 -18.09
N PRO A 80 28.77 6.33 -18.88
CA PRO A 80 29.36 5.01 -18.76
C PRO A 80 30.87 5.14 -18.96
N LYS A 81 31.66 4.57 -18.04
CA LYS A 81 33.12 4.51 -18.22
C LYS A 81 33.40 3.53 -19.35
N MET A 82 33.60 4.07 -20.55
CA MET A 82 34.08 3.31 -21.70
C MET A 82 35.56 3.02 -21.48
N GLY A 83 35.89 1.75 -21.25
CA GLY A 83 37.28 1.30 -21.15
C GLY A 83 37.36 -0.21 -21.23
N LEU A 84 37.63 -0.74 -22.42
CA LEU A 84 38.41 -1.98 -22.53
C LEU A 84 39.85 -1.54 -22.31
N ILE A 85 40.39 -1.82 -21.12
CA ILE A 85 41.82 -1.71 -20.87
C ILE A 85 42.48 -2.78 -21.75
N LYS A 86 43.33 -2.33 -22.68
CA LYS A 86 44.10 -3.18 -23.59
C LYS A 86 45.43 -3.57 -22.97
#